data_AF-A0ABC8T8U7-F1
#
_entry.id   AF-A0ABC8T8U7-F1
#
_cell.length_a   1.000
_cell.length_b   1.000
_cell.length_c   1.000
_cell.angle_alpha   90.00
_cell.angle_beta   90.00
_cell.angle_gamma   90.00
#
_symmetry.space_group_name_H-M   'P 1'
#
loop_
_entity.id
_entity.type
_entity.pdbx_description
1 polymer ?
#
loop_
_entity_poly.entity_id
_entity_poly.type
_entity_poly.pdbx_seq_one_letter_code
_entity_poly.pdbx_strand_id
1 'polypeptide(L)'
;MLPQRMKKAITENPKKHANLIELVNLPSTLREFMGQSQTSRLGCFMRVWSYIKANNLQDPNNKNVVNCDDKLKSILLGKHQVELAELPSLIKLHFPKQPK
;
A
#
# COMPACT_ATOMS: atom_id res chain seq x y z
N MET A 1 -10.02 19.39 -11.31
CA MET A 1 -8.80 19.38 -12.15
C MET A 1 -7.69 18.69 -11.38
N LEU A 2 -7.13 17.59 -11.90
CA LEU A 2 -6.09 16.79 -11.21
C LEU A 2 -4.69 17.37 -11.49
N PRO A 3 -3.82 17.53 -10.48
CA PRO A 3 -2.52 18.17 -10.64
C PRO A 3 -1.59 17.39 -11.59
N GLN A 4 -0.97 18.12 -12.51
CA GLN A 4 -0.26 17.66 -13.72
C GLN A 4 1.02 16.84 -13.46
N ARG A 5 1.42 16.61 -12.20
CA ARG A 5 2.71 15.98 -11.85
C ARG A 5 2.72 14.45 -11.93
N MET A 6 1.55 13.81 -12.06
CA MET A 6 1.43 12.35 -12.26
C MET A 6 1.41 11.92 -13.73
N LYS A 7 1.46 12.85 -14.70
CA LYS A 7 1.29 12.52 -16.13
C LYS A 7 2.56 12.00 -16.83
N LYS A 8 3.76 12.23 -16.27
CA LYS A 8 5.03 11.97 -16.98
C LYS A 8 5.66 10.58 -16.78
N ALA A 9 5.12 9.74 -15.90
CA ALA A 9 5.66 8.39 -15.64
C ALA A 9 4.86 7.25 -16.31
N ILE A 10 3.93 7.59 -17.22
CA ILE A 10 2.96 6.64 -17.82
C ILE A 10 3.47 6.09 -19.17
N THR A 11 4.53 6.66 -19.76
CA THR A 11 4.90 6.41 -21.16
C THR A 11 5.75 5.15 -21.42
N GLU A 12 6.35 4.51 -20.41
CA GLU A 12 7.35 3.45 -20.66
C GLU A 12 6.88 2.00 -20.46
N ASN A 13 5.63 1.72 -20.03
CA ASN A 13 4.99 0.39 -20.19
C ASN A 13 3.49 0.40 -19.80
N PRO A 14 2.55 0.77 -20.68
CA PRO A 14 1.19 1.12 -20.30
C PRO A 14 0.39 -0.03 -19.67
N LYS A 15 0.63 -1.29 -20.07
CA LYS A 15 -0.14 -2.45 -19.59
C LYS A 15 0.21 -2.87 -18.15
N LYS A 16 1.49 -2.78 -17.76
CA LYS A 16 1.93 -3.12 -16.39
C LYS A 16 1.61 -1.99 -15.41
N HIS A 17 1.66 -0.74 -15.85
CA HIS A 17 1.40 0.43 -15.00
C HIS A 17 -0.10 0.64 -14.75
N ALA A 18 -0.96 0.38 -15.74
CA ALA A 18 -2.41 0.44 -15.57
C ALA A 18 -2.90 -0.46 -14.43
N ASN A 19 -2.39 -1.68 -14.34
CA ASN A 19 -2.80 -2.62 -13.28
C ASN A 19 -2.33 -2.20 -11.87
N LEU A 20 -1.35 -1.28 -11.75
CA LEU A 20 -0.89 -0.72 -10.47
C LEU A 20 -1.73 0.48 -10.03
N ILE A 21 -2.39 1.14 -10.98
CA ILE A 21 -3.25 2.31 -10.80
C ILE A 21 -4.74 1.91 -10.80
N GLU A 22 -5.07 0.68 -11.19
CA GLU A 22 -6.43 0.14 -11.11
C GLU A 22 -6.99 0.23 -9.69
N LEU A 23 -8.11 0.94 -9.55
CA LEU A 23 -8.82 1.11 -8.30
C LEU A 23 -9.62 -0.16 -8.01
N VAL A 24 -9.31 -0.84 -6.91
CA VAL A 24 -10.09 -2.00 -6.45
C VAL A 24 -10.89 -1.62 -5.22
N ASN A 25 -12.00 -2.30 -5.01
CA ASN A 25 -12.76 -2.21 -3.76
C ASN A 25 -11.94 -2.79 -2.61
N LEU A 26 -11.77 -2.00 -1.56
CA LEU A 26 -11.03 -2.42 -0.38
C LEU A 26 -11.93 -3.20 0.58
N PRO A 27 -11.39 -4.23 1.25
CA PRO A 27 -12.06 -4.84 2.40
C PRO A 27 -12.23 -3.81 3.52
N SER A 28 -13.21 -4.04 4.40
CA SER A 28 -13.63 -3.11 5.47
C SER A 28 -12.46 -2.53 6.26
N THR A 29 -11.51 -3.38 6.65
CA THR A 29 -10.31 -3.03 7.43
C THR A 29 -9.41 -2.02 6.70
N LEU A 30 -9.21 -2.21 5.39
CA LEU A 30 -8.41 -1.30 4.57
C LEU A 30 -9.14 0.02 4.30
N ARG A 31 -10.47 -0.02 4.16
CA ARG A 31 -11.30 1.17 3.96
C ARG A 31 -11.20 2.11 5.17
N GLU A 32 -11.26 1.58 6.39
CA GLU A 32 -11.11 2.38 7.61
C GLU A 32 -9.73 3.01 7.71
N PHE A 33 -8.67 2.26 7.38
CA PHE A 33 -7.31 2.79 7.39
C PHE A 33 -7.06 3.86 6.31
N MET A 34 -7.59 3.63 5.10
CA MET A 34 -7.38 4.54 3.98
C MET A 34 -8.34 5.73 3.96
N GLY A 35 -9.50 5.62 4.61
CA GLY A 35 -10.58 6.59 4.56
C GLY A 35 -11.24 6.67 3.17
N GLN A 36 -11.04 5.67 2.31
CA GLN A 36 -11.57 5.63 0.95
C GLN A 36 -12.09 4.24 0.62
N SER A 37 -13.17 4.16 -0.14
CA SER A 37 -13.81 2.88 -0.53
C SER A 37 -12.99 2.09 -1.55
N GLN A 38 -12.21 2.79 -2.36
CA GLN A 38 -11.41 2.21 -3.43
C GLN A 38 -10.01 2.81 -3.42
N THR A 39 -9.00 1.99 -3.71
CA THR A 39 -7.65 2.48 -3.96
C THR A 39 -6.93 1.57 -4.94
N SER A 40 -5.79 2.03 -5.44
CA SER A 40 -4.87 1.21 -6.23
C SER A 40 -3.81 0.59 -5.34
N ARG A 41 -3.17 -0.50 -5.80
CA ARG A 41 -2.06 -1.14 -5.08
C ARG A 41 -0.97 -0.15 -4.70
N LEU A 42 -0.61 0.74 -5.64
CA LEU A 42 0.38 1.78 -5.40
C LEU A 42 -0.11 2.82 -4.37
N GLY A 43 -1.39 3.22 -4.45
CA GLY A 43 -2.01 4.15 -3.50
C GLY A 43 -2.01 3.59 -2.07
N CYS A 44 -2.36 2.31 -1.91
CA CYS A 44 -2.29 1.61 -0.62
C CYS A 44 -0.86 1.58 -0.08
N PHE A 45 0.11 1.20 -0.91
CA PHE A 45 1.51 1.18 -0.51
C PHE A 45 1.99 2.55 -0.03
N MET A 46 1.72 3.61 -0.80
CA MET A 46 2.13 4.96 -0.43
C MET A 46 1.46 5.43 0.87
N ARG A 47 0.18 5.09 1.09
CA ARG A 47 -0.55 5.41 2.32
C ARG A 47 0.06 4.69 3.54
N VAL A 48 0.29 3.39 3.42
CA VAL A 48 0.93 2.56 4.45
C VAL A 48 2.34 3.08 4.76
N TRP A 49 3.13 3.35 3.73
CA TRP A 49 4.48 3.91 3.86
C TRP A 49 4.50 5.27 4.57
N SER A 50 3.60 6.17 4.17
CA SER A 50 3.47 7.47 4.82
C SER A 50 3.05 7.33 6.28
N TYR A 51 2.19 6.38 6.61
CA TYR A 51 1.78 6.11 7.99
C TYR A 51 2.94 5.58 8.83
N ILE A 52 3.71 4.62 8.30
CA ILE A 52 4.90 4.07 8.95
C ILE A 52 5.88 5.19 9.32
N LYS A 53 6.15 6.09 8.37
CA LYS A 53 7.04 7.24 8.60
C LYS A 53 6.47 8.25 9.58
N ALA A 54 5.19 8.61 9.45
CA ALA A 54 4.55 9.57 10.35
C ALA A 54 4.53 9.10 11.81
N ASN A 55 4.41 7.79 12.03
CA ASN A 55 4.38 7.18 13.35
C ASN A 55 5.74 6.64 13.80
N ASN A 56 6.82 6.88 13.03
CA ASN A 56 8.18 6.39 13.31
C ASN A 56 8.23 4.89 13.65
N LEU A 57 7.50 4.09 12.87
CA LEU A 57 7.34 2.65 13.10
C LEU A 57 8.49 1.81 12.51
N GLN A 58 9.54 2.44 11.99
CA GLN A 58 10.73 1.72 11.55
C GLN A 58 11.58 1.32 12.77
N ASP A 59 12.16 0.12 12.72
CA ASP A 59 13.05 -0.31 13.79
C ASP A 59 14.32 0.56 13.83
N PRO A 60 14.71 1.08 15.00
CA PRO A 60 15.88 1.96 15.12
C PRO A 60 17.20 1.23 14.86
N ASN A 61 17.25 -0.09 15.06
CA ASN A 61 18.43 -0.93 14.81
C ASN A 61 18.44 -1.43 13.37
N ASN A 62 17.27 -1.73 12.80
CA ASN A 62 17.14 -2.22 11.43
C ASN A 62 16.10 -1.43 10.63
N LYS A 63 16.55 -0.45 9.84
CA LYS A 63 15.67 0.38 9.01
C LYS A 63 14.89 -0.38 7.93
N ASN A 64 15.26 -1.63 7.66
CA ASN A 64 14.52 -2.53 6.75
C ASN A 64 13.31 -3.19 7.41
N VAL A 65 13.16 -3.03 8.72
CA VAL A 65 12.13 -3.66 9.53
C VAL A 65 11.15 -2.60 10.02
N VAL A 66 9.86 -2.95 9.99
CA VAL A 66 8.76 -2.10 10.43
C VAL A 66 8.03 -2.80 11.58
N ASN A 67 8.00 -2.13 12.73
CA ASN A 67 7.23 -2.51 13.90
C ASN A 67 5.76 -2.14 13.68
N CYS A 68 4.92 -3.14 13.46
CA CYS A 68 3.53 -2.93 13.14
C CYS A 68 2.75 -2.61 14.41
N ASP A 69 2.15 -1.43 14.44
CA ASP A 69 1.15 -1.06 15.44
C ASP A 69 -0.18 -1.81 15.18
N ASP A 70 -1.14 -1.78 16.11
CA ASP A 70 -2.42 -2.49 16.00
C ASP A 70 -3.19 -2.20 14.70
N LYS A 71 -3.12 -0.97 14.20
CA LYS A 71 -3.68 -0.61 12.89
C LYS A 71 -2.95 -1.30 11.74
N LEU A 72 -1.61 -1.29 11.77
CA LEU A 72 -0.79 -1.92 10.73
C LEU A 72 -0.90 -3.44 10.77
N LYS A 73 -0.95 -4.05 11.96
CA LYS A 73 -1.19 -5.48 12.13
C LYS A 73 -2.47 -5.88 11.42
N SER A 74 -3.55 -5.14 11.60
CA SER A 74 -4.83 -5.42 10.94
C SER A 74 -4.74 -5.42 9.40
N ILE A 75 -3.85 -4.58 8.84
CA ILE A 75 -3.59 -4.52 7.39
C ILE A 75 -2.52 -5.53 6.96
N LEU A 76 -1.58 -5.91 7.81
CA LEU A 76 -0.43 -6.74 7.47
C LEU A 76 -0.61 -8.19 7.97
N LEU A 77 -1.85 -8.69 7.91
CA LEU A 77 -2.23 -10.07 8.28
C LEU A 77 -1.88 -10.44 9.73
N GLY A 78 -1.95 -9.46 10.64
CA GLY A 78 -1.63 -9.63 12.06
C GLY A 78 -0.14 -9.67 12.38
N LYS A 79 0.76 -9.47 11.39
CA LYS A 79 2.20 -9.52 11.64
C LYS A 79 2.63 -8.37 12.55
N HIS A 80 3.30 -8.71 13.65
CA HIS A 80 3.82 -7.74 14.63
C HIS A 80 5.01 -6.95 14.09
N GLN A 81 5.78 -7.58 13.21
CA GLN A 81 6.95 -7.01 12.58
C GLN A 81 7.00 -7.51 11.13
N VAL A 82 7.26 -6.61 10.20
CA VAL A 82 7.38 -6.94 8.77
C VAL A 82 8.63 -6.30 8.19
N GLU A 83 9.21 -6.95 7.20
CA GLU A 83 10.24 -6.32 6.39
C GLU A 83 9.63 -5.41 5.31
N LEU A 84 10.38 -4.37 4.96
CA LEU A 84 10.06 -3.48 3.85
C LEU A 84 9.87 -4.21 2.52
N ALA A 85 10.61 -5.31 2.32
CA ALA A 85 10.48 -6.17 1.14
C ALA A 85 9.16 -6.98 1.14
N GLU A 86 8.60 -7.28 2.32
CA GLU A 86 7.33 -7.99 2.46
C GLU A 86 6.12 -7.07 2.21
N LEU A 87 6.23 -5.77 2.51
CA LEU A 87 5.14 -4.79 2.30
C LEU A 87 4.43 -4.90 0.94
N PRO A 88 5.13 -4.83 -0.22
CA PRO A 88 4.47 -4.94 -1.52
C PRO A 88 3.78 -6.31 -1.73
N SER A 89 4.33 -7.39 -1.18
CA SER A 89 3.74 -8.73 -1.24
C SER A 89 2.50 -8.85 -0.36
N LEU A 90 2.55 -8.33 0.87
CA LEU A 90 1.42 -8.28 1.80
C LEU A 90 0.29 -7.44 1.24
N ILE A 91 0.60 -6.24 0.72
CA ILE A 91 -0.37 -5.39 0.06
C ILE A 91 -0.96 -6.10 -1.14
N LYS A 92 -0.16 -6.75 -1.99
CA LYS A 92 -0.69 -7.51 -3.13
C LYS A 92 -1.70 -8.59 -2.73
N LEU A 93 -1.59 -9.19 -1.54
CA LEU A 93 -2.54 -10.19 -1.07
C LEU A 93 -3.95 -9.61 -0.84
N HIS A 94 -4.06 -8.34 -0.47
CA HIS A 94 -5.34 -7.64 -0.33
C HIS A 94 -6.01 -7.30 -1.65
N PHE A 95 -5.26 -7.38 -2.75
CA PHE A 95 -5.72 -7.04 -4.10
C PHE A 95 -5.72 -8.34 -4.90
N PRO A 96 -6.71 -9.23 -4.69
CA PRO A 96 -6.84 -10.43 -5.50
C PRO A 96 -6.88 -10.00 -6.97
N LYS A 97 -6.10 -10.67 -7.82
CA LYS A 97 -6.17 -10.47 -9.26
C LYS A 97 -7.63 -10.66 -9.65
N GLN A 98 -8.32 -9.60 -10.05
CA GLN A 98 -9.64 -9.73 -10.65
C GLN A 98 -9.44 -10.67 -11.85
N PRO A 99 -10.10 -11.85 -11.88
CA PRO A 99 -10.11 -12.65 -13.08
C PRO A 99 -10.77 -11.76 -14.15
N LYS A 100 -10.04 -11.56 -15.25
CA LYS A 100 -10.53 -10.83 -16.40
C LYS A 100 -11.58 -11.64 -17.13
#